data_AF-A0A2H5B0J8-F1
#
_entry.id   AF-A0A2H5B0J8-F1
#
_cell.length_a   1.000
_cell.length_b   1.000
_cell.length_c   1.000
_cell.angle_alpha   90.00
_cell.angle_beta   90.00
_cell.angle_gamma   90.00
#
_symmetry.space_group_name_H-M   'P 1'
#
loop_
_entity.id
_entity.type
_entity.pdbx_description
1 polymer ?
#
loop_
_entity_poly.entity_id
_entity_poly.type
_entity_poly.pdbx_seq_one_letter_code
_entity_poly.pdbx_strand_id
1 'polypeptide(L)'
;MPVVNFAVEGRDNCVTIGDSAYVYARTEHGSFVLSANCPHRGGPLNLAEFEPGRTRLVCPWHDRATSVTKAIKAGLPSVRRGDRVTAVLPDPEGLGYTLQHRPLSTGLTGC
;
A
#
# COMPACT_ATOMS: atom_id res chain seq x y z
N MET A 1 3.99 11.94 -13.41
CA MET A 1 4.05 11.47 -12.00
C MET A 1 3.34 12.48 -11.11
N PRO A 2 2.06 12.26 -10.75
CA PRO A 2 1.31 13.16 -9.88
C PRO A 2 1.82 13.08 -8.43
N VAL A 3 1.76 14.24 -7.75
CA VAL A 3 1.82 14.33 -6.29
C VAL A 3 0.40 14.23 -5.77
N VAL A 4 0.10 13.19 -5.00
CA VAL A 4 -1.26 12.90 -4.53
C VAL A 4 -1.33 13.00 -3.01
N ASN A 5 -2.43 13.54 -2.50
CA ASN A 5 -2.74 13.56 -1.08
C ASN A 5 -3.93 12.65 -0.81
N PHE A 6 -3.80 11.72 0.13
CA PHE A 6 -4.84 10.76 0.47
C PHE A 6 -4.82 10.41 1.96
N ALA A 7 -5.89 9.80 2.45
CA ALA A 7 -6.01 9.47 3.87
C ALA A 7 -5.09 8.30 4.26
N VAL A 8 -4.64 8.29 5.51
CA VAL A 8 -3.91 7.14 6.07
C VAL A 8 -4.80 5.90 6.15
N GLU A 9 -6.09 6.09 6.47
CA GLU A 9 -7.08 5.03 6.66
C GLU A 9 -8.50 5.55 6.43
N GLY A 10 -9.46 4.64 6.33
CA GLY A 10 -10.87 4.98 6.13
C GLY A 10 -11.15 5.55 4.74
N ARG A 11 -12.11 6.47 4.65
CA ARG A 11 -12.51 7.05 3.36
C ARG A 11 -11.30 7.68 2.67
N ASP A 12 -11.17 7.45 1.37
CA ASP A 12 -10.12 8.02 0.51
C ASP A 12 -8.69 7.61 0.89
N ASN A 13 -8.52 6.44 1.52
CA ASN A 13 -7.20 5.88 1.88
C ASN A 13 -6.49 5.12 0.75
N CYS A 14 -7.12 5.01 -0.41
CA CYS A 14 -6.58 4.36 -1.58
C CYS A 14 -6.55 5.33 -2.77
N VAL A 15 -5.40 5.39 -3.44
CA VAL A 15 -5.28 6.08 -4.73
C VAL A 15 -5.27 5.05 -5.84
N THR A 16 -6.12 5.24 -6.86
CA THR A 16 -6.16 4.39 -8.05
C THR A 16 -5.73 5.19 -9.28
N ILE A 17 -4.77 4.67 -10.04
CA ILE A 17 -4.27 5.20 -11.32
C ILE A 17 -4.30 4.06 -12.33
N GLY A 18 -5.19 4.14 -13.34
CA GLY A 18 -5.48 3.00 -14.21
C GLY A 18 -5.88 1.76 -13.39
N ASP A 19 -5.19 0.65 -13.61
CA ASP A 19 -5.41 -0.61 -12.89
C ASP A 19 -4.58 -0.75 -11.59
N SER A 20 -3.74 0.25 -11.28
CA SER A 20 -2.89 0.23 -10.10
C SER A 20 -3.57 0.93 -8.93
N ALA A 21 -3.60 0.27 -7.78
CA ALA A 21 -4.09 0.83 -6.53
C ALA A 21 -2.95 0.92 -5.50
N TYR A 22 -2.95 2.00 -4.72
CA TYR A 22 -1.92 2.29 -3.72
C TYR A 22 -2.57 2.67 -2.39
N VAL A 23 -2.05 2.10 -1.31
CA VAL A 23 -2.49 2.38 0.07
C VAL A 23 -1.28 2.73 0.93
N TYR A 24 -1.51 3.45 2.03
CA TYR A 24 -0.46 3.68 3.02
C TYR A 24 -0.45 2.54 4.04
N ALA A 25 0.55 1.68 3.96
CA ALA A 25 0.76 0.59 4.89
C ALA A 25 1.54 1.09 6.11
N ARG A 26 1.05 0.76 7.30
CA ARG A 26 1.72 0.97 8.58
C ARG A 26 1.97 -0.37 9.23
N THR A 27 3.24 -0.69 9.45
CA THR A 27 3.67 -1.95 10.06
C THR A 27 4.55 -1.64 11.26
N GLU A 28 4.76 -2.63 12.13
CA GLU A 28 5.72 -2.53 13.24
C GLU A 28 7.17 -2.27 12.76
N HIS A 29 7.47 -2.55 11.49
CA HIS A 29 8.81 -2.40 10.90
C HIS A 29 8.97 -1.12 10.07
N GLY A 30 7.95 -0.28 10.02
CA GLY A 30 7.95 0.96 9.25
C GLY A 30 6.67 1.18 8.46
N SER A 31 6.55 2.36 7.87
CA SER A 31 5.39 2.76 7.08
C SER A 31 5.80 3.21 5.69
N PHE A 32 4.98 2.88 4.68
CA PHE A 32 5.31 3.12 3.28
C PHE A 32 4.05 3.08 2.40
N VAL A 33 4.11 3.68 1.21
CA VAL A 33 3.05 3.51 0.22
C VAL A 33 3.25 2.19 -0.52
N LEU A 34 2.28 1.30 -0.32
CA LEU A 34 2.25 -0.05 -0.85
C LEU A 34 1.35 -0.12 -2.08
N SER A 35 1.81 -0.78 -3.13
CA SER A 35 0.92 -1.27 -4.20
C SER A 35 -0.06 -2.27 -3.61
N ALA A 36 -1.35 -1.97 -3.67
CA ALA A 36 -2.43 -2.87 -3.26
C ALA A 36 -2.56 -4.08 -4.21
N ASN A 37 -1.94 -4.04 -5.39
CA ASN A 37 -1.89 -5.17 -6.32
C ASN A 37 -0.59 -5.96 -6.14
N CYS A 38 -0.69 -7.26 -5.90
CA CYS A 38 0.45 -8.16 -5.84
C CYS A 38 1.07 -8.30 -7.24
N PRO A 39 2.39 -8.11 -7.42
CA PRO A 39 3.03 -8.21 -8.74
C PRO A 39 3.02 -9.64 -9.33
N HIS A 40 2.58 -10.65 -8.56
CA HIS A 40 2.48 -12.02 -9.07
C HIS A 40 1.24 -12.22 -9.94
N ARG A 41 0.05 -11.93 -9.42
CA ARG A 41 -1.24 -12.13 -10.13
C ARG A 41 -2.29 -11.04 -9.86
N GLY A 42 -1.93 -9.93 -9.21
CA GLY A 42 -2.83 -8.82 -8.91
C GLY A 42 -3.57 -8.90 -7.57
N GLY A 43 -3.27 -9.90 -6.73
CA GLY A 43 -3.97 -10.10 -5.46
C GLY A 43 -3.89 -8.93 -4.47
N PRO A 44 -4.87 -8.79 -3.55
CA PRO A 44 -5.06 -7.60 -2.73
C PRO A 44 -4.04 -7.55 -1.59
N LEU A 45 -2.87 -6.97 -1.85
CA LEU A 45 -1.82 -6.77 -0.85
C LEU A 45 -2.23 -5.82 0.28
N ASN A 46 -3.25 -4.99 0.07
CA ASN A 46 -3.87 -4.21 1.14
C ASN A 46 -4.52 -5.10 2.22
N LEU A 47 -4.69 -6.41 1.97
CA LEU A 47 -5.18 -7.41 2.92
C LEU A 47 -4.07 -8.39 3.37
N ALA A 48 -2.80 -8.10 3.06
CA ALA A 48 -1.72 -8.99 3.45
C ALA A 48 -1.51 -8.99 4.96
N GLU A 49 -1.35 -10.17 5.56
CA GLU A 49 -1.05 -10.33 6.98
C GLU A 49 0.40 -10.79 7.17
N PHE A 50 0.94 -10.64 8.38
CA PHE A 50 2.25 -11.19 8.71
C PHE A 50 2.21 -12.71 8.82
N GLU A 51 3.25 -13.35 8.29
CA GLU A 51 3.52 -14.76 8.57
C GLU A 51 3.87 -14.91 10.07
N PRO A 52 3.24 -15.85 10.81
CA PRO A 52 3.45 -15.96 12.26
C PRO A 52 4.93 -16.09 12.64
N GLY A 53 5.39 -15.20 13.54
CA GLY A 53 6.76 -15.17 14.03
C GLY A 53 7.82 -14.77 12.99
N ARG A 54 7.41 -14.22 11.83
CA ARG A 54 8.32 -13.87 10.73
C ARG A 54 8.01 -12.49 10.17
N THR A 55 9.05 -11.81 9.69
CA THR A 55 8.97 -10.45 9.14
C THR A 55 8.58 -10.45 7.65
N ARG A 56 7.51 -11.19 7.31
CA ARG A 56 7.05 -11.38 5.93
C ARG A 56 5.55 -11.17 5.81
N LEU A 57 5.14 -10.40 4.81
CA LEU A 57 3.74 -10.20 4.44
C LEU A 57 3.28 -11.29 3.47
N VAL A 58 2.14 -11.91 3.76
CA VAL A 58 1.54 -13.00 2.99
C VAL A 58 0.42 -12.46 2.11
N CYS A 59 0.53 -12.65 0.80
CA CYS A 59 -0.55 -12.32 -0.13
C CYS A 59 -1.73 -13.31 0.05
N PRO A 60 -2.97 -12.85 0.23
CA PRO A 60 -4.11 -13.72 0.55
C PRO A 60 -4.61 -14.57 -0.62
N TRP A 61 -4.13 -14.35 -1.85
CA TRP A 61 -4.59 -15.14 -3.01
C TRP A 61 -3.84 -16.45 -3.23
N HIS A 62 -2.57 -16.54 -2.82
CA HIS A 62 -1.73 -17.70 -3.14
C HIS A 62 -0.58 -17.87 -2.14
N ASP A 63 -0.74 -17.35 -0.92
CA ASP A 63 0.15 -17.51 0.24
C ASP A 63 1.63 -17.19 0.02
N ARG A 64 1.93 -16.40 -1.02
CA ARG A 64 3.32 -16.02 -1.31
C ARG A 64 3.74 -14.95 -0.32
N ALA A 65 4.67 -15.32 0.55
CA ALA A 65 5.26 -14.43 1.53
C ALA A 65 6.39 -13.57 0.93
N THR A 66 6.37 -12.27 1.21
CA THR A 66 7.42 -11.30 0.82
C THR A 66 7.98 -10.63 2.07
N SER A 67 9.31 -10.51 2.16
CA SER A 67 9.96 -9.78 3.25
C SER A 67 9.41 -8.35 3.36
N VAL A 68 9.05 -7.92 4.58
CA VAL A 68 8.60 -6.55 4.83
C VAL A 68 9.66 -5.52 4.47
N THR A 69 10.95 -5.81 4.72
CA THR A 69 12.06 -4.93 4.31
C THR A 69 12.11 -4.75 2.80
N LYS A 70 11.84 -5.83 2.04
CA LYS A 70 11.73 -5.75 0.58
C LYS A 70 10.52 -4.92 0.15
N ALA A 71 9.39 -5.06 0.85
CA ALA A 71 8.19 -4.26 0.60
C ALA A 71 8.42 -2.77 0.87
N ILE A 72 9.07 -2.43 1.99
CA ILE A 72 9.45 -1.05 2.35
C ILE A 72 10.38 -0.46 1.28
N LYS A 73 11.40 -1.21 0.85
CA LYS A 73 12.35 -0.76 -0.19
C LYS A 73 11.67 -0.55 -1.56
N ALA A 74 10.64 -1.33 -1.86
CA ALA A 74 9.84 -1.19 -3.08
C ALA A 74 8.70 -0.16 -2.95
N GLY A 75 8.43 0.31 -1.73
CA GLY A 75 7.39 1.28 -1.43
C GLY A 75 7.67 2.62 -2.11
N LEU A 76 6.59 3.33 -2.44
CA LEU A 76 6.72 4.62 -3.10
C LEU A 76 7.11 5.72 -2.10
N PRO A 77 7.94 6.69 -2.51
CA PRO A 77 8.29 7.84 -1.69
C PRO A 77 7.04 8.58 -1.20
N SER A 78 6.98 8.83 0.10
CA SER A 78 5.85 9.50 0.73
C SER A 78 6.24 10.23 2.00
N VAL A 79 5.43 11.22 2.36
CA VAL A 79 5.50 11.94 3.63
C VAL A 79 4.13 11.87 4.28
N ARG A 80 4.09 11.50 5.56
CA ARG A 80 2.85 11.52 6.36
C ARG A 80 2.84 12.72 7.30
N ARG A 81 1.68 13.40 7.38
CA ARG A 81 1.40 14.42 8.39
C ARG A 81 0.01 14.15 8.98
N GLY A 82 -0.04 13.68 10.23
CA GLY A 82 -1.30 13.33 10.89
C GLY A 82 -2.01 12.16 10.21
N ASP A 83 -3.22 12.41 9.73
CA ASP A 83 -4.13 11.49 9.05
C ASP A 83 -4.00 11.53 7.51
N ARG A 84 -3.08 12.33 6.98
CA ARG A 84 -2.85 12.48 5.53
C ARG A 84 -1.46 12.04 5.11
N VAL A 85 -1.39 11.50 3.90
CA VAL A 85 -0.16 11.09 3.23
C VAL A 85 -0.06 11.82 1.91
N THR A 86 1.11 12.37 1.64
CA THR A 86 1.49 12.91 0.33
C THR A 86 2.47 11.93 -0.32
N ALA A 87 2.20 11.50 -1.55
CA ALA A 87 3.05 10.55 -2.26
C ALA A 87 3.24 10.95 -3.73
N VAL A 88 4.37 10.54 -4.31
CA VAL A 88 4.63 10.66 -5.75
C VAL A 88 4.33 9.32 -6.41
N LEU A 89 3.29 9.28 -7.24
CA LEU A 89 2.83 8.03 -7.86
C LEU A 89 3.24 7.96 -9.33
N PRO A 90 3.52 6.74 -9.85
CA PRO A 90 3.72 6.53 -11.26
C PRO A 90 2.41 6.77 -12.02
N ASP A 91 2.50 7.57 -13.08
CA ASP A 91 1.41 7.81 -14.04
C ASP A 91 2.08 8.17 -15.38
N PRO A 92 2.61 7.18 -16.11
CA PRO A 92 3.31 7.43 -17.37
C PRO A 92 2.37 7.90 -18.48
N GLU A 93 1.10 7.52 -18.41
CA GLU A 93 0.09 7.76 -19.44
C GLU A 93 -0.80 8.99 -19.14
N GLY A 94 -0.61 9.65 -17.99
CA GLY A 94 -1.39 10.82 -17.62
C GLY A 94 -2.86 10.50 -17.39
N LEU A 95 -3.16 9.29 -16.91
CA LEU A 95 -4.53 8.80 -16.71
C LEU A 95 -5.27 9.55 -15.60
N GLY A 96 -4.53 10.27 -14.76
CA GLY A 96 -5.06 10.88 -13.55
C GLY A 96 -5.29 9.85 -12.46
N TYR A 97 -5.88 10.30 -11.34
CA TYR A 97 -6.13 9.44 -10.19
C TYR A 97 -7.53 9.62 -9.64
N THR A 98 -8.01 8.57 -8.96
CA THR A 98 -9.22 8.63 -8.13
C THR A 98 -8.88 8.24 -6.69
N LEU A 99 -9.68 8.74 -5.75
CA LEU A 99 -9.60 8.34 -4.35
C LEU A 99 -10.75 7.39 -4.04
N GLN A 100 -10.42 6.32 -3.33
CA GLN A 100 -11.35 5.27 -2.95
C GLN A 100 -11.06 4.81 -1.52
N HIS A 101 -12.01 4.11 -0.92
CA HIS A 101 -11.76 3.35 0.29
C HIS A 101 -11.33 1.93 -0.07
N ARG A 102 -10.26 1.45 0.56
CA ARG A 102 -9.94 0.03 0.64
C ARG A 102 -9.70 -0.40 2.09
N PRO A 103 -10.26 -1.54 2.53
CA PRO A 103 -9.93 -2.08 3.83
C PRO A 103 -8.44 -2.42 3.92
N LEU A 104 -7.88 -2.27 5.11
CA LEU A 104 -6.52 -2.68 5.43
C LEU A 104 -6.56 -3.81 6.45
N SER A 105 -5.72 -4.82 6.25
CA SER A 105 -5.47 -5.87 7.24
C SER A 105 -4.82 -5.31 8.50
N THR A 106 -4.92 -6.06 9.60
CA THR A 106 -4.39 -5.62 10.89
C THR A 106 -2.88 -5.42 10.86
N GLY A 107 -2.15 -6.28 10.12
CA GLY A 107 -0.72 -6.14 9.87
C GLY A 107 -0.31 -4.87 9.10
N LEU A 108 -1.27 -4.15 8.49
CA LEU A 108 -1.02 -2.92 7.71
C LEU A 108 -1.64 -1.66 8.32
N THR A 109 -2.35 -1.78 9.44
CA THR A 109 -2.89 -0.64 10.20
C THR A 109 -2.08 -0.33 11.47
N GLY A 110 -1.01 -1.09 11.74
CA GLY A 110 -0.25 -1.01 12.98
C GLY A 110 0.57 0.27 13.11
N CYS A 111 0.19 1.12 14.06
CA CYS A 111 1.02 2.12 14.74
C CYS A 111 0.58 2.17 16.20
#